data_AF-A0A8H4RQE8-F1
#
_entry.id   AF-A0A8H4RQE8-F1
#
_cell.length_a   1.000
_cell.length_b   1.000
_cell.length_c   1.000
_cell.angle_alpha   90.00
_cell.angle_beta   90.00
_cell.angle_gamma   90.00
#
_symmetry.space_group_name_H-M   'P 1'
#
loop_
_entity.id
_entity.type
_entity.pdbx_description
1 polymer ?
#
loop_
_entity_poly.entity_id
_entity_poly.type
_entity_poly.pdbx_seq_one_letter_code
_entity_poly.pdbx_strand_id
1 'polypeptide(L)'
;MRDENIIPKDVRFQVSLPPPTNVINANIDPAYQTFVEPRYISAFLTTLRRIQDNIPATDLTIQFDLASEFAYLEGVATDPLKWILPLKGGLLDRVVNVACAVDAEVELGFHFCYGDFQHKHFKEPKDMETLVDFANEVLSRVRVLRPVTWIHMPVPKNRTDRAYFAALKDLKIGDTEIYLGLLHKDDLNGTRKRIAPAQKFVPLFGISTECGLGRADEAELESVLNIAKEVLT
;
A
#
# COMPACT_ATOMS: atom_id res chain seq x y z
N MET A 1 9.15 -25.75 -5.52
CA MET A 1 8.57 -25.39 -4.19
C MET A 1 7.11 -25.79 -4.04
N ARG A 2 6.15 -25.30 -4.86
CA ARG A 2 4.74 -25.73 -4.74
C ARG A 2 4.52 -27.20 -5.13
N ASP A 3 5.15 -27.68 -6.20
CA ASP A 3 5.08 -29.10 -6.60
C ASP A 3 5.69 -30.06 -5.57
N GLU A 4 6.64 -29.54 -4.77
CA GLU A 4 7.26 -30.22 -3.63
C GLU A 4 6.46 -30.07 -2.32
N ASN A 5 5.32 -29.36 -2.36
CA ASN A 5 4.49 -29.00 -1.20
C ASN A 5 5.22 -28.22 -0.08
N ILE A 6 6.31 -27.51 -0.39
CA ILE A 6 7.01 -26.61 0.54
C ILE A 6 6.18 -25.33 0.80
N ILE A 7 5.42 -24.91 -0.20
CA ILE A 7 4.54 -23.74 -0.17
C ILE A 7 3.10 -24.21 -0.46
N PRO A 8 2.09 -23.77 0.32
CA PRO A 8 0.68 -24.08 0.06
C PRO A 8 0.24 -23.71 -1.36
N LYS A 9 -0.74 -24.45 -1.90
CA LYS A 9 -1.13 -24.33 -3.32
C LYS A 9 -1.78 -22.98 -3.65
N ASP A 10 -2.45 -22.40 -2.67
CA ASP A 10 -3.20 -21.14 -2.68
C ASP A 10 -2.32 -19.87 -2.69
N VAL A 11 -1.08 -19.92 -2.19
CA VAL A 11 -0.03 -18.90 -2.41
C VAL A 11 -0.43 -17.46 -2.02
N ARG A 12 -0.09 -16.41 -2.78
CA ARG A 12 0.46 -16.30 -4.16
C ARG A 12 1.85 -15.63 -4.19
N PHE A 13 2.48 -15.52 -5.37
CA PHE A 13 3.68 -14.70 -5.52
C PHE A 13 3.28 -13.23 -5.70
N GLN A 14 3.63 -12.39 -4.73
CA GLN A 14 3.35 -10.96 -4.75
C GLN A 14 4.43 -10.17 -5.47
N VAL A 15 4.03 -9.41 -6.49
CA VAL A 15 4.87 -8.42 -7.16
C VAL A 15 4.44 -7.02 -6.75
N SER A 16 5.17 -6.43 -5.80
CA SER A 16 5.00 -5.03 -5.41
C SER A 16 5.76 -4.10 -6.36
N LEU A 17 5.07 -3.09 -6.89
CA LEU A 17 5.62 -2.11 -7.83
C LEU A 17 5.34 -0.68 -7.34
N PRO A 18 6.33 0.22 -7.30
CA PRO A 18 6.06 1.65 -7.17
C PRO A 18 5.46 2.16 -8.49
N PRO A 19 4.31 2.86 -8.50
CA PRO A 19 3.80 3.48 -9.72
C PRO A 19 4.80 4.49 -10.32
N PRO A 20 4.67 4.80 -11.63
CA PRO A 20 5.48 5.82 -12.32
C PRO A 20 5.66 7.13 -11.53
N THR A 21 4.62 7.59 -10.83
CA THR A 21 4.64 8.79 -9.99
C THR A 21 5.79 8.80 -8.99
N ASN A 22 6.04 7.68 -8.29
CA ASN A 22 7.13 7.57 -7.31
C ASN A 22 8.50 7.80 -7.96
N VAL A 23 8.75 7.13 -9.08
CA VAL A 23 10.05 7.18 -9.74
C VAL A 23 10.29 8.55 -10.37
N ILE A 24 9.26 9.13 -10.99
CA ILE A 24 9.32 10.47 -11.60
C ILE A 24 9.54 11.55 -10.52
N ASN A 25 8.79 11.50 -9.41
CA ASN A 25 8.95 12.42 -8.28
C ASN A 25 10.37 12.36 -7.70
N ALA A 26 10.87 11.15 -7.40
CA ALA A 26 12.12 10.99 -6.67
C ALA A 26 13.40 11.12 -7.52
N ASN A 27 13.34 10.97 -8.85
CA ASN A 27 14.54 10.84 -9.71
C ASN A 27 14.57 11.74 -10.95
N ILE A 28 13.48 12.42 -11.30
CA ILE A 28 13.40 13.25 -12.51
C ILE A 28 13.26 14.72 -12.10
N ASP A 29 14.19 15.55 -12.56
CA ASP A 29 14.16 17.01 -12.36
C ASP A 29 12.81 17.60 -12.82
N PRO A 30 12.16 18.48 -12.02
CA PRO A 30 10.85 19.05 -12.31
C PRO A 30 10.68 19.65 -13.71
N ALA A 31 11.73 20.16 -14.35
CA ALA A 31 11.67 20.70 -15.71
C ALA A 31 11.35 19.64 -16.77
N TYR A 32 11.61 18.36 -16.50
CA TYR A 32 11.46 17.26 -17.46
C TYR A 32 10.31 16.29 -17.12
N GLN A 33 9.67 16.39 -15.95
CA GLN A 33 8.67 15.43 -15.48
C GLN A 33 7.52 15.24 -16.49
N THR A 34 6.92 16.32 -17.00
CA THR A 34 5.88 16.28 -18.05
C THR A 34 6.32 15.60 -19.36
N PHE A 35 7.61 15.68 -19.71
CA PHE A 35 8.16 15.09 -20.94
C PHE A 35 8.53 13.62 -20.77
N VAL A 36 9.05 13.24 -19.59
CA VAL A 36 9.47 11.87 -19.28
C VAL A 36 8.27 10.98 -18.99
N GLU A 37 7.26 11.50 -18.29
CA GLU A 37 6.09 10.74 -17.84
C GLU A 37 5.47 9.79 -18.88
N PRO A 38 4.99 10.26 -20.06
CA PRO A 38 4.27 9.37 -20.98
C PRO A 38 5.14 8.22 -21.50
N ARG A 39 6.45 8.43 -21.59
CA ARG A 39 7.42 7.39 -21.97
C ARG A 39 7.65 6.40 -20.83
N TYR A 40 7.76 6.91 -19.60
CA TYR A 40 7.91 6.06 -18.42
C TYR A 40 6.65 5.21 -18.18
N ILE A 41 5.46 5.79 -18.28
CA ILE A 41 4.18 5.06 -18.19
C ILE A 41 4.12 3.95 -19.25
N SER A 42 4.43 4.26 -20.52
CA SER A 42 4.44 3.25 -21.59
C SER A 42 5.41 2.09 -21.30
N ALA A 43 6.61 2.37 -20.78
CA ALA A 43 7.58 1.35 -20.40
C ALA A 43 7.14 0.53 -19.16
N PHE A 44 6.51 1.18 -18.19
CA PHE A 44 5.93 0.55 -17.00
C PHE A 44 4.81 -0.42 -17.38
N LEU A 45 3.85 0.02 -18.21
CA LEU A 45 2.75 -0.81 -18.69
C LEU A 45 3.24 -2.00 -19.53
N THR A 46 4.31 -1.81 -20.33
CA THR A 46 4.97 -2.90 -21.06
C THR A 46 5.58 -3.92 -20.11
N THR A 47 6.22 -3.46 -19.02
CA THR A 47 6.78 -4.34 -17.97
C THR A 47 5.68 -5.09 -17.23
N LEU A 48 4.58 -4.41 -16.88
CA LEU A 48 3.42 -4.98 -16.21
C LEU A 48 2.73 -6.07 -17.04
N ARG A 49 2.57 -5.86 -18.36
CA ARG A 49 2.09 -6.89 -19.30
C ARG A 49 3.01 -8.11 -19.32
N ARG A 50 4.33 -7.90 -19.43
CA ARG A 50 5.33 -9.00 -19.43
C ARG A 50 5.29 -9.85 -18.15
N ILE A 51 5.08 -9.23 -16.98
CA ILE A 51 4.94 -9.96 -15.71
C ILE A 51 3.73 -10.90 -15.79
N GLN A 52 2.59 -10.40 -16.25
CA GLN A 52 1.34 -11.17 -16.37
C GLN A 52 1.38 -12.22 -17.49
N ASP A 53 2.16 -12.00 -18.55
CA ASP A 53 2.38 -13.00 -19.61
C ASP A 53 3.26 -14.19 -19.17
N ASN A 54 4.04 -14.03 -18.09
CA ASN A 54 5.04 -15.02 -17.66
C ASN A 54 4.74 -15.66 -16.29
N ILE A 55 3.69 -15.22 -15.59
CA ILE A 55 3.26 -15.80 -14.31
C ILE A 55 1.75 -16.08 -14.39
N PRO A 56 1.28 -17.31 -14.18
CA PRO A 56 -0.15 -17.64 -14.21
C PRO A 56 -0.96 -16.74 -13.27
N ALA A 57 -2.16 -16.32 -13.69
CA ALA A 57 -2.99 -15.41 -12.88
C ALA A 57 -3.37 -15.98 -11.50
N THR A 58 -3.53 -17.31 -11.40
CA THR A 58 -3.75 -18.00 -10.11
C THR A 58 -2.55 -17.93 -9.16
N ASP A 59 -1.36 -17.68 -9.70
CA ASP A 59 -0.10 -17.68 -8.97
C ASP A 59 0.47 -16.29 -8.71
N LEU A 60 -0.09 -15.28 -9.38
CA LEU A 60 0.33 -13.88 -9.33
C LEU A 60 -0.63 -13.05 -8.48
N THR A 61 -0.06 -12.14 -7.71
CA THR A 61 -0.81 -11.05 -7.09
C THR A 61 0.02 -9.77 -7.19
N ILE A 62 -0.60 -8.63 -7.47
CA ILE A 62 0.11 -7.35 -7.73
C ILE A 62 -0.25 -6.32 -6.67
N GLN A 63 0.76 -5.64 -6.15
CA GLN A 63 0.58 -4.51 -5.23
C GLN A 63 1.17 -3.24 -5.84
N PHE A 64 0.46 -2.11 -5.71
CA PHE A 64 1.04 -0.79 -5.96
C PHE A 64 1.38 -0.07 -4.65
N ASP A 65 2.64 0.31 -4.50
CA ASP A 65 3.17 0.96 -3.29
C ASP A 65 3.13 2.49 -3.44
N LEU A 66 2.24 3.17 -2.73
CA LEU A 66 1.83 4.56 -2.99
C LEU A 66 2.50 5.60 -2.07
N ALA A 67 3.83 5.61 -1.97
CA ALA A 67 4.52 6.51 -1.02
C ALA A 67 4.47 8.01 -1.42
N SER A 68 4.68 8.33 -2.69
CA SER A 68 4.73 9.74 -3.16
C SER A 68 3.35 10.39 -3.17
N GLU A 69 2.30 9.61 -3.39
CA GLU A 69 0.92 10.06 -3.29
C GLU A 69 0.65 10.69 -1.92
N PHE A 70 1.02 10.00 -0.83
CA PHE A 70 0.91 10.56 0.52
C PHE A 70 1.93 11.66 0.79
N ALA A 71 3.16 11.59 0.26
CA ALA A 71 4.14 12.68 0.42
C ALA A 71 3.62 14.02 -0.12
N TYR A 72 2.87 13.99 -1.22
CA TYR A 72 2.21 15.16 -1.79
C TYR A 72 0.95 15.58 -1.03
N LEU A 73 0.03 14.64 -0.75
CA LEU A 73 -1.22 14.95 -0.03
C LEU A 73 -0.97 15.53 1.37
N GLU A 74 0.12 15.12 2.01
CA GLU A 74 0.53 15.55 3.33
C GLU A 74 1.37 16.84 3.33
N GLY A 75 1.70 17.38 2.15
CA GLY A 75 2.46 18.62 1.97
C GLY A 75 3.96 18.52 2.24
N VAL A 76 4.54 17.32 2.16
CA VAL A 76 5.99 17.10 2.38
C VAL A 76 6.78 17.27 1.08
N ALA A 77 6.26 16.77 -0.04
CA ALA A 77 6.79 17.06 -1.36
C ALA A 77 6.10 18.32 -1.92
N THR A 78 6.89 19.36 -2.23
CA THR A 78 6.37 20.72 -2.47
C THR A 78 6.88 21.40 -3.75
N ASP A 79 7.82 20.76 -4.47
CA ASP A 79 8.35 21.25 -5.75
C ASP A 79 7.28 21.30 -6.86
N PRO A 80 7.44 22.15 -7.89
CA PRO A 80 6.31 22.68 -8.66
C PRO A 80 5.49 21.62 -9.41
N LEU A 81 4.41 21.20 -8.75
CA LEU A 81 3.41 20.17 -9.08
C LEU A 81 2.70 20.24 -10.44
N LYS A 82 3.10 21.14 -11.36
CA LYS A 82 2.38 21.49 -12.59
C LYS A 82 1.98 20.30 -13.46
N TRP A 83 2.72 19.20 -13.42
CA TRP A 83 2.43 17.99 -14.20
C TRP A 83 1.36 17.08 -13.58
N ILE A 84 1.09 17.18 -12.27
CA ILE A 84 0.06 16.40 -11.54
C ILE A 84 -1.23 17.22 -11.29
N LEU A 85 -1.23 18.54 -11.49
CA LEU A 85 -2.40 19.37 -11.17
C LEU A 85 -3.65 19.00 -12.00
N PRO A 86 -4.85 18.95 -11.38
CA PRO A 86 -5.15 19.21 -9.96
C PRO A 86 -4.73 18.04 -9.06
N LEU A 87 -3.92 18.31 -8.03
CA LEU A 87 -3.08 17.32 -7.33
C LEU A 87 -3.76 15.98 -7.02
N LYS A 88 -4.78 15.96 -6.15
CA LYS A 88 -5.46 14.71 -5.75
C LYS A 88 -6.06 13.99 -6.96
N GLY A 89 -6.66 14.72 -7.90
CA GLY A 89 -7.22 14.17 -9.13
C GLY A 89 -6.14 13.52 -10.01
N GLY A 90 -5.06 14.24 -10.31
CA GLY A 90 -3.98 13.73 -11.14
C GLY A 90 -3.20 12.57 -10.51
N LEU A 91 -3.12 12.47 -9.18
CA LEU A 91 -2.61 11.28 -8.49
C LEU A 91 -3.57 10.09 -8.69
N LEU A 92 -4.87 10.29 -8.45
CA LEU A 92 -5.89 9.25 -8.63
C LEU A 92 -5.95 8.73 -10.06
N ASP A 93 -5.89 9.60 -11.06
CA ASP A 93 -5.95 9.21 -12.48
C ASP A 93 -4.77 8.31 -12.86
N ARG A 94 -3.58 8.56 -12.29
CA ARG A 94 -2.37 7.73 -12.47
C ARG A 94 -2.47 6.38 -11.77
N VAL A 95 -2.98 6.36 -10.53
CA VAL A 95 -3.22 5.13 -9.76
C VAL A 95 -4.27 4.25 -10.47
N VAL A 96 -5.36 4.84 -10.97
CA VAL A 96 -6.39 4.15 -11.75
C VAL A 96 -5.81 3.60 -13.05
N ASN A 97 -4.99 4.37 -13.77
CA ASN A 97 -4.37 3.92 -15.01
C ASN A 97 -3.50 2.66 -14.83
N VAL A 98 -2.66 2.60 -13.79
CA VAL A 98 -1.85 1.37 -13.53
C VAL A 98 -2.70 0.23 -12.98
N ALA A 99 -3.72 0.51 -12.17
CA ALA A 99 -4.65 -0.49 -11.66
C ALA A 99 -5.42 -1.20 -12.78
N CYS A 100 -5.90 -0.46 -13.77
CA CYS A 100 -6.69 -1.00 -14.88
C CYS A 100 -5.86 -1.76 -15.93
N ALA A 101 -4.53 -1.72 -15.83
CA ALA A 101 -3.61 -2.51 -16.63
C ALA A 101 -3.24 -3.87 -16.00
N VAL A 102 -3.80 -4.17 -14.82
CA VAL A 102 -3.73 -5.50 -14.19
C VAL A 102 -4.97 -6.30 -14.61
N ASP A 103 -4.76 -7.49 -15.17
CA ASP A 103 -5.79 -8.40 -15.65
C ASP A 103 -6.77 -8.76 -14.53
N ALA A 104 -8.08 -8.84 -14.84
CA ALA A 104 -9.12 -8.98 -13.83
C ALA A 104 -9.03 -10.29 -12.99
N GLU A 105 -8.38 -11.32 -13.54
CA GLU A 105 -8.10 -12.60 -12.87
C GLU A 105 -6.89 -12.54 -11.92
N VAL A 106 -6.01 -11.55 -12.09
CA VAL A 106 -4.87 -11.30 -11.21
C VAL A 106 -5.36 -10.45 -10.03
N GLU A 107 -5.08 -10.90 -8.82
CA GLU A 107 -5.41 -10.15 -7.60
C GLU A 107 -4.61 -8.83 -7.53
N LEU A 108 -5.26 -7.77 -7.03
CA LEU A 108 -4.70 -6.42 -6.97
C LEU A 108 -4.89 -5.84 -5.57
N GLY A 109 -3.84 -5.28 -5.01
CA GLY A 109 -3.95 -4.41 -3.84
C GLY A 109 -3.10 -3.15 -3.89
N PHE A 110 -3.26 -2.33 -2.86
CA PHE A 110 -2.54 -1.08 -2.70
C PHE A 110 -1.90 -1.01 -1.31
N HIS A 111 -0.62 -0.65 -1.23
CA HIS A 111 0.04 -0.31 0.01
C HIS A 111 0.15 1.21 0.13
N PHE A 112 -0.59 1.79 1.06
CA PHE A 112 -0.43 3.20 1.40
C PHE A 112 0.76 3.35 2.35
N CYS A 113 1.59 4.38 2.15
CA CYS A 113 2.89 4.44 2.78
C CYS A 113 3.30 5.88 3.10
N TYR A 114 3.82 6.11 4.31
CA TYR A 114 4.43 7.39 4.70
C TYR A 114 5.96 7.38 4.57
N GLY A 115 6.49 6.43 3.79
CA GLY A 115 7.92 6.17 3.59
C GLY A 115 8.59 5.50 4.79
N ASP A 116 9.65 4.74 4.53
CA ASP A 116 10.46 4.06 5.55
C ASP A 116 11.95 4.36 5.31
N PHE A 117 12.32 5.64 5.30
CA PHE A 117 13.73 6.01 5.15
C PHE A 117 14.38 6.09 6.53
N GLN A 118 15.21 5.10 6.84
CA GLN A 118 15.87 4.94 8.15
C GLN A 118 14.88 4.73 9.32
N HIS A 119 13.83 3.91 9.14
CA HIS A 119 12.79 3.66 10.16
C HIS A 119 12.08 4.93 10.63
N LYS A 120 11.91 5.88 9.70
CA LYS A 120 11.18 7.13 9.91
C LYS A 120 10.29 7.41 8.72
N HIS A 121 9.05 7.76 9.02
CA HIS A 121 8.16 8.38 8.07
C HIS A 121 8.68 9.74 7.64
N PHE A 122 8.38 10.14 6.39
CA PHE A 122 8.55 11.53 5.98
C PHE A 122 7.55 12.46 6.71
N LYS A 123 6.48 11.90 7.27
CA LYS A 123 5.55 12.55 8.21
C LYS A 123 4.85 11.52 9.08
N GLU A 124 4.81 11.77 10.38
CA GLU A 124 3.96 11.01 11.30
C GLU A 124 2.49 11.43 11.13
N PRO A 125 1.58 10.58 10.59
CA PRO A 125 0.18 10.94 10.43
C PRO A 125 -0.50 11.24 11.77
N LYS A 126 -1.27 12.33 11.82
CA LYS A 126 -2.03 12.72 13.03
C LYS A 126 -3.16 11.73 13.33
N ASP A 127 -3.80 11.25 12.28
CA ASP A 127 -4.97 10.38 12.24
C ASP A 127 -5.01 9.69 10.86
N MET A 128 -6.01 8.84 10.62
CA MET A 128 -6.16 8.12 9.35
C MET A 128 -7.04 8.85 8.31
N GLU A 129 -7.31 10.17 8.46
CA GLU A 129 -8.23 10.88 7.55
C GLU A 129 -7.74 10.88 6.09
N THR A 130 -6.47 11.25 5.85
CA THR A 130 -5.87 11.21 4.49
C THR A 130 -5.92 9.81 3.88
N LEU A 131 -5.64 8.77 4.68
CA LEU A 131 -5.65 7.37 4.26
C LEU A 131 -7.05 6.94 3.80
N VAL A 132 -8.08 7.24 4.59
CA VAL A 132 -9.47 6.86 4.31
C VAL A 132 -10.05 7.66 3.13
N ASP A 133 -9.76 8.96 3.07
CA ASP A 133 -10.17 9.83 1.96
C ASP A 133 -9.59 9.36 0.61
N PHE A 134 -8.30 9.04 0.56
CA PHE A 134 -7.67 8.54 -0.65
C PHE A 134 -8.12 7.10 -0.99
N ALA A 135 -8.25 6.23 0.01
CA ALA A 135 -8.78 4.86 -0.17
C ALA A 135 -10.16 4.88 -0.82
N ASN A 136 -11.07 5.69 -0.29
CA ASN A 136 -12.44 5.80 -0.79
C ASN A 136 -12.48 6.23 -2.27
N GLU A 137 -11.65 7.19 -2.67
CA GLU A 137 -11.54 7.62 -4.06
C GLU A 137 -10.96 6.52 -4.96
N VAL A 138 -9.81 5.93 -4.61
CA VAL A 138 -9.17 4.84 -5.38
C VAL A 138 -10.15 3.69 -5.58
N LEU A 139 -10.78 3.21 -4.49
CA LEU A 139 -11.72 2.10 -4.54
C LEU A 139 -12.95 2.44 -5.38
N SER A 140 -13.49 3.67 -5.28
CA SER A 140 -14.65 4.08 -6.09
C SER A 140 -14.36 4.12 -7.59
N ARG A 141 -13.14 4.49 -7.99
CA ARG A 141 -12.73 4.62 -9.39
C ARG A 141 -12.24 3.31 -10.01
N VAL A 142 -11.56 2.46 -9.24
CA VAL A 142 -11.01 1.18 -9.75
C VAL A 142 -12.11 0.11 -9.82
N ARG A 143 -13.01 0.03 -8.83
CA ARG A 143 -14.03 -1.04 -8.77
C ARG A 143 -15.05 -1.05 -9.90
N VAL A 144 -15.26 0.07 -10.59
CA VAL A 144 -16.13 0.11 -11.78
C VAL A 144 -15.48 -0.51 -13.02
N LEU A 145 -14.19 -0.87 -12.94
CA LEU A 145 -13.39 -1.45 -14.02
C LEU A 145 -12.84 -2.85 -13.66
N ARG A 146 -12.39 -3.07 -12.42
CA ARG A 146 -11.93 -4.38 -11.92
C ARG A 146 -12.00 -4.53 -10.39
N PRO A 147 -12.03 -5.75 -9.84
CA PRO A 147 -11.94 -5.97 -8.39
C PRO A 147 -10.63 -5.42 -7.79
N VAL A 148 -10.70 -4.94 -6.55
CA VAL A 148 -9.54 -4.68 -5.68
C VAL A 148 -9.60 -5.68 -4.55
N THR A 149 -8.58 -6.50 -4.41
CA THR A 149 -8.52 -7.61 -3.46
C THR A 149 -8.20 -7.11 -2.06
N TRP A 150 -7.18 -6.27 -1.87
CA TRP A 150 -6.88 -5.64 -0.57
C TRP A 150 -6.41 -4.19 -0.64
N ILE A 151 -6.48 -3.51 0.50
CA ILE A 151 -5.68 -2.31 0.79
C ILE A 151 -4.91 -2.50 2.09
N HIS A 152 -3.70 -1.95 2.15
CA HIS A 152 -2.90 -1.87 3.36
C HIS A 152 -2.80 -0.42 3.84
N MET A 153 -2.94 -0.21 5.16
CA MET A 153 -2.74 1.08 5.83
C MET A 153 -1.67 0.98 6.93
N PRO A 154 -0.70 1.90 6.97
CA PRO A 154 0.36 1.95 7.98
C PRO A 154 -0.18 2.52 9.30
N VAL A 155 0.39 2.08 10.42
CA VAL A 155 -0.02 2.50 11.76
C VAL A 155 1.23 2.66 12.64
N PRO A 156 1.64 3.92 12.93
CA PRO A 156 2.89 4.17 13.64
C PRO A 156 2.88 3.53 15.01
N LYS A 157 4.04 3.02 15.44
CA LYS A 157 4.20 2.24 16.69
C LYS A 157 3.53 2.87 17.91
N ASN A 158 3.55 4.20 18.01
CA ASN A 158 2.98 4.96 19.13
C ASN A 158 1.45 5.16 19.09
N ARG A 159 0.76 4.90 17.97
CA ARG A 159 -0.68 5.15 17.77
C ARG A 159 -1.55 4.05 18.39
N THR A 160 -1.66 4.09 19.72
CA THR A 160 -2.54 3.22 20.53
C THR A 160 -3.83 3.90 20.97
N ASP A 161 -4.03 5.17 20.60
CA ASP A 161 -5.20 5.95 20.96
C ASP A 161 -6.38 5.71 20.02
N ARG A 162 -7.61 5.90 20.53
CA ARG A 162 -8.83 5.72 19.74
C ARG A 162 -9.05 6.81 18.68
N ALA A 163 -8.44 7.99 18.83
CA ALA A 163 -8.70 9.12 17.95
C ALA A 163 -8.04 8.90 16.58
N TYR A 164 -6.82 8.35 16.54
CA TYR A 164 -6.10 8.01 15.32
C TYR A 164 -6.95 7.17 14.33
N PHE A 165 -7.56 6.10 14.84
CA PHE A 165 -8.38 5.17 14.05
C PHE A 165 -9.79 5.68 13.72
N ALA A 166 -10.21 6.84 14.23
CA ALA A 166 -11.62 7.25 14.17
C ALA A 166 -12.15 7.48 12.75
N ALA A 167 -11.27 7.83 11.80
CA ALA A 167 -11.62 7.99 10.39
C ALA A 167 -12.04 6.67 9.71
N LEU A 168 -11.59 5.51 10.22
CA LEU A 168 -11.91 4.21 9.62
C LEU A 168 -13.42 3.90 9.57
N LYS A 169 -14.23 4.55 10.42
CA LYS A 169 -15.70 4.46 10.37
C LYS A 169 -16.30 4.91 9.03
N ASP A 170 -15.58 5.77 8.29
CA ASP A 170 -16.02 6.37 7.02
C ASP A 170 -15.39 5.65 5.80
N LEU A 171 -14.69 4.53 6.03
CA LEU A 171 -14.06 3.74 4.98
C LEU A 171 -15.09 2.86 4.25
N LYS A 172 -15.24 3.08 2.94
CA LYS A 172 -16.19 2.41 2.05
C LYS A 172 -15.61 1.09 1.53
N ILE A 173 -15.25 0.23 2.48
CA ILE A 173 -14.40 -0.94 2.24
C ILE A 173 -15.05 -2.02 1.36
N GLY A 174 -16.38 -2.17 1.34
CA GLY A 174 -17.06 -3.16 0.48
C GLY A 174 -16.49 -4.57 0.68
N ASP A 175 -16.26 -5.28 -0.43
CA ASP A 175 -15.70 -6.65 -0.44
C ASP A 175 -14.16 -6.70 -0.50
N THR A 176 -13.46 -5.56 -0.42
CA THR A 176 -11.99 -5.53 -0.41
C THR A 176 -11.48 -5.78 1.00
N GLU A 177 -10.43 -6.58 1.14
CA GLU A 177 -9.79 -6.80 2.44
C GLU A 177 -9.00 -5.56 2.89
N ILE A 178 -8.94 -5.33 4.20
CA ILE A 178 -8.06 -4.30 4.78
C ILE A 178 -7.01 -4.96 5.66
N TYR A 179 -5.76 -4.57 5.45
CA TYR A 179 -4.61 -4.95 6.26
C TYR A 179 -4.10 -3.72 7.03
N LEU A 180 -3.96 -3.85 8.34
CA LEU A 180 -3.42 -2.79 9.20
C LEU A 180 -1.99 -3.14 9.61
N GLY A 181 -1.09 -2.17 9.43
CA GLY A 181 0.34 -2.27 9.76
C GLY A 181 0.62 -2.21 11.26
N LEU A 182 0.08 -3.15 12.03
CA LEU A 182 0.08 -3.14 13.50
C LEU A 182 1.30 -3.85 14.13
N LEU A 183 2.06 -4.62 13.35
CA LEU A 183 3.22 -5.39 13.81
C LEU A 183 4.48 -4.52 13.81
N HIS A 184 5.19 -4.55 14.95
CA HIS A 184 6.40 -3.78 15.22
C HIS A 184 7.38 -4.62 16.03
N LYS A 185 8.69 -4.46 15.80
CA LYS A 185 9.75 -5.18 16.52
C LYS A 185 9.55 -5.11 18.04
N ASP A 186 9.56 -6.27 18.68
CA ASP A 186 9.51 -6.49 20.13
C ASP A 186 8.30 -5.87 20.84
N ASP A 187 7.15 -5.81 20.16
CA ASP A 187 5.99 -5.02 20.61
C ASP A 187 4.64 -5.76 20.57
N LEU A 188 4.61 -7.03 21.01
CA LEU A 188 3.38 -7.83 21.17
C LEU A 188 2.28 -7.07 21.95
N ASN A 189 2.67 -6.43 23.05
CA ASN A 189 1.74 -5.69 23.91
C ASN A 189 1.23 -4.40 23.23
N GLY A 190 2.06 -3.69 22.47
CA GLY A 190 1.61 -2.57 21.64
C GLY A 190 0.69 -3.03 20.51
N THR A 191 0.99 -4.16 19.85
CA THR A 191 0.16 -4.73 18.79
C THR A 191 -1.26 -5.00 19.30
N ARG A 192 -1.42 -5.68 20.44
CA ARG A 192 -2.73 -5.89 21.08
C ARG A 192 -3.41 -4.56 21.47
N LYS A 193 -2.65 -3.55 21.92
CA LYS A 193 -3.16 -2.19 22.20
C LYS A 193 -3.55 -1.37 20.95
N ARG A 194 -3.03 -1.69 19.76
CA ARG A 194 -3.42 -1.08 18.47
C ARG A 194 -4.61 -1.79 17.83
N ILE A 195 -4.70 -3.12 17.96
CA ILE A 195 -5.84 -3.93 17.50
C ILE A 195 -7.14 -3.47 18.18
N ALA A 196 -7.14 -3.35 19.51
CA ALA A 196 -8.33 -3.06 20.31
C ALA A 196 -9.09 -1.74 19.97
N PRO A 197 -8.44 -0.59 19.67
CA PRO A 197 -9.13 0.59 19.16
C PRO A 197 -9.53 0.46 17.68
N ALA A 198 -8.71 -0.17 16.83
CA ALA A 198 -9.02 -0.36 15.41
C ALA A 198 -10.29 -1.20 15.19
N GLN A 199 -10.44 -2.30 15.95
CA GLN A 199 -11.60 -3.20 15.90
C GLN A 199 -12.94 -2.52 16.22
N LYS A 200 -12.92 -1.34 16.87
CA LYS A 200 -14.13 -0.56 17.15
C LYS A 200 -14.66 0.22 15.95
N PHE A 201 -13.88 0.29 14.86
CA PHE A 201 -14.22 1.00 13.63
C PHE A 201 -14.25 0.06 12.42
N VAL A 202 -13.36 -0.94 12.36
CA VAL A 202 -13.42 -2.03 11.38
C VAL A 202 -13.35 -3.37 12.12
N PRO A 203 -14.45 -4.14 12.21
CA PRO A 203 -14.47 -5.37 13.02
C PRO A 203 -13.56 -6.50 12.51
N LEU A 204 -13.29 -6.54 11.20
CA LEU A 204 -12.48 -7.57 10.54
C LEU A 204 -11.40 -6.91 9.68
N PHE A 205 -10.14 -7.23 9.95
CA PHE A 205 -8.97 -6.81 9.17
C PHE A 205 -7.84 -7.83 9.32
N GLY A 206 -7.01 -7.92 8.29
CA GLY A 206 -5.71 -8.59 8.36
C GLY A 206 -4.67 -7.71 9.07
N ILE A 207 -3.58 -8.33 9.53
CA ILE A 207 -2.48 -7.62 10.19
C ILE A 207 -1.18 -7.83 9.42
N SER A 208 -0.32 -6.81 9.45
CA SER A 208 1.01 -6.86 8.85
C SER A 208 1.98 -5.94 9.61
N THR A 209 3.22 -5.86 9.14
CA THR A 209 4.14 -4.77 9.48
C THR A 209 3.65 -3.43 8.91
N GLU A 210 4.14 -2.32 9.46
CA GLU A 210 3.84 -0.96 8.99
C GLU A 210 4.30 -0.72 7.55
N CYS A 211 5.46 -1.25 7.17
CA CYS A 211 6.02 -1.16 5.83
C CYS A 211 6.75 -2.48 5.50
N GLY A 212 7.29 -2.61 4.28
CA GLY A 212 8.12 -3.74 3.87
C GLY A 212 9.43 -3.85 4.65
N LEU A 213 9.82 -5.07 5.03
CA LEU A 213 11.00 -5.38 5.86
C LEU A 213 12.35 -5.30 5.12
N GLY A 214 12.46 -4.51 4.05
CA GLY A 214 13.67 -4.45 3.20
C GLY A 214 14.92 -3.85 3.86
N ARG A 215 14.81 -3.41 5.12
CA ARG A 215 15.87 -2.83 5.96
C ARG A 215 16.02 -3.54 7.31
N ALA A 216 15.17 -4.54 7.57
CA ALA A 216 15.10 -5.26 8.83
C ALA A 216 16.30 -6.21 8.99
N ASP A 217 16.74 -6.42 10.24
CA ASP A 217 17.66 -7.50 10.59
C ASP A 217 16.88 -8.82 10.83
N GLU A 218 17.61 -9.93 10.94
CA GLU A 218 17.02 -11.26 11.19
C GLU A 218 16.19 -11.28 12.48
N ALA A 219 16.65 -10.58 13.53
CA ALA A 219 15.94 -10.47 14.80
C ALA A 219 14.63 -9.68 14.69
N GLU A 220 14.57 -8.65 13.84
CA GLU A 220 13.33 -7.91 13.55
C GLU A 220 12.34 -8.78 12.80
N LEU A 221 12.79 -9.49 11.77
CA LEU A 221 11.98 -10.43 11.00
C LEU A 221 11.41 -11.54 11.91
N GLU A 222 12.24 -12.19 12.72
CA GLU A 222 11.81 -13.21 13.67
C GLU A 222 10.81 -12.65 14.69
N SER A 223 11.09 -11.45 15.24
CA SER A 223 10.23 -10.79 16.22
C SER A 223 8.83 -10.50 15.66
N VAL A 224 8.71 -9.90 14.46
CA VAL A 224 7.39 -9.59 13.88
C VAL A 224 6.62 -10.84 13.45
N LEU A 225 7.30 -11.89 12.99
CA LEU A 225 6.67 -13.17 12.64
C LEU A 225 6.14 -13.91 13.89
N ASN A 226 6.91 -13.93 14.98
CA ASN A 226 6.47 -14.49 16.26
C ASN A 226 5.28 -13.72 16.84
N ILE A 227 5.31 -12.38 16.78
CA ILE A 227 4.16 -11.54 17.21
C ILE A 227 2.93 -11.83 16.35
N ALA A 228 3.07 -11.95 15.02
CA ALA A 228 1.95 -12.28 14.13
C ALA A 228 1.29 -13.61 14.52
N LYS A 229 2.10 -14.65 14.77
CA LYS A 229 1.63 -15.96 15.22
C LYS A 229 0.85 -15.89 16.55
N GLU A 230 1.33 -15.09 17.51
CA GLU A 230 0.72 -14.93 18.84
C GLU A 230 -0.57 -14.09 18.91
N VAL A 231 -0.94 -13.38 17.85
CA VAL A 231 -2.18 -12.58 17.80
C VAL A 231 -3.21 -13.10 16.79
N LEU A 232 -2.85 -14.12 16.02
CA LEU A 232 -3.76 -14.88 15.14
C LEU A 232 -4.33 -16.14 15.81
N THR A 233 -3.85 -16.49 17.00
CA THR A 233 -4.33 -17.58 17.89
C THR A 233 -5.18 -17.06 19.04
#